data_AF-A0A2D6MGV6-F1
#
_entry.id   AF-A0A2D6MGV6-F1
#
_cell.length_a   1.000
_cell.length_b   1.000
_cell.length_c   1.000
_cell.angle_alpha   90.00
_cell.angle_beta   90.00
_cell.angle_gamma   90.00
#
_symmetry.space_group_name_H-M   'P 1'
#
loop_
_entity.id
_entity.type
_entity.pdbx_description
1 polymer ?
#
loop_
_entity_poly.entity_id
_entity_poly.type
_entity_poly.pdbx_seq_one_letter_code
_entity_poly.pdbx_strand_id
1 'polypeptide(L)'
;MSMGWKYGLIKVGVEDEGTELEKQINLLVELYPLGDNGEYTSFCKARIQTLEELQNAQSDIERDGTSTWFYDNGTFTWNVCPHCLAGDWDYEPKNCYAHGESDE
;
A
#
# COMPACT_ATOMS: atom_id res chain seq x y z
N MET A 1 -15.52 0.49 -19.68
CA MET A 1 -15.60 0.31 -18.22
C MET A 1 -14.69 1.36 -17.63
N SER A 2 -15.15 2.14 -16.65
CA SER A 2 -14.33 3.21 -16.07
C SER A 2 -13.02 2.61 -15.58
N MET A 3 -11.89 3.13 -16.05
CA MET A 3 -10.56 2.86 -15.48
C MET A 3 -10.48 3.56 -14.12
N GLY A 4 -11.40 3.20 -13.22
CA GLY A 4 -11.50 3.74 -11.88
C GLY A 4 -10.34 3.23 -11.07
N TRP A 5 -9.65 4.16 -10.42
CA TRP A 5 -8.66 3.88 -9.38
C TRP A 5 -9.25 2.90 -8.37
N LYS A 6 -8.47 1.90 -7.98
CA LYS A 6 -8.88 0.92 -6.98
C LYS A 6 -8.21 1.26 -5.67
N TYR A 7 -8.99 1.42 -4.61
CA TYR A 7 -8.43 1.56 -3.27
C TYR A 7 -8.12 0.18 -2.69
N GLY A 8 -7.11 0.10 -1.83
CA GLY A 8 -6.76 -1.15 -1.16
C GLY A 8 -6.09 -0.92 0.18
N LEU A 9 -6.08 -1.96 1.01
CA LEU A 9 -5.22 -2.03 2.19
C LEU A 9 -3.96 -2.81 1.85
N ILE A 10 -2.81 -2.25 2.20
CA ILE A 10 -1.55 -2.97 2.25
C ILE A 10 -1.16 -3.21 3.71
N LYS A 11 -0.70 -4.41 4.01
CA LYS A 11 -0.14 -4.73 5.32
C LYS A 11 1.29 -4.17 5.40
N VAL A 12 1.57 -3.33 6.38
CA VAL A 12 2.90 -2.71 6.57
C VAL A 12 3.57 -3.11 7.89
N GLY A 13 2.82 -3.71 8.82
CA GLY A 13 3.38 -4.19 10.09
C GLY A 13 2.55 -5.28 10.75
N VAL A 14 3.20 -6.05 11.61
CA VAL A 14 2.60 -7.02 12.53
C VAL A 14 3.11 -6.61 13.91
N GLU A 15 2.21 -6.29 14.82
CA GLU A 15 2.57 -6.25 16.24
C GLU A 15 2.51 -7.68 16.80
N ASP A 16 3.12 -7.93 17.96
CA ASP A 16 3.23 -9.26 18.58
C ASP A 16 1.84 -9.87 18.91
N GLU A 17 1.76 -10.95 19.68
CA GLU A 17 0.48 -11.63 19.99
C GLU A 17 0.07 -11.38 21.46
N GLY A 18 -1.09 -10.74 21.73
CA GLY A 18 -1.65 -10.43 23.06
C GLY A 18 -2.14 -9.00 23.39
N THR A 19 -1.95 -8.00 22.53
CA THR A 19 -2.35 -6.58 22.65
C THR A 19 -3.56 -6.21 21.76
N GLU A 20 -4.56 -5.56 22.36
CA GLU A 20 -5.88 -5.25 21.77
C GLU A 20 -5.86 -4.20 20.62
N LEU A 21 -4.69 -3.90 20.05
CA LEU A 21 -4.50 -3.13 18.81
C LEU A 21 -3.76 -3.92 17.70
N GLU A 22 -3.29 -5.14 17.99
CA GLU A 22 -2.25 -5.88 17.22
C GLU A 22 -2.68 -6.48 15.88
N LYS A 23 -3.90 -6.25 15.42
CA LYS A 23 -4.36 -6.85 14.17
C LYS A 23 -3.88 -6.04 12.97
N GLN A 24 -2.58 -6.14 12.72
CA GLN A 24 -1.86 -5.72 11.52
C GLN A 24 -1.92 -4.20 11.26
N ILE A 25 -0.76 -3.55 11.21
CA ILE A 25 -0.68 -2.17 10.77
C ILE A 25 -0.93 -2.19 9.26
N ASN A 26 -2.04 -1.59 8.82
CA ASN A 26 -2.42 -1.50 7.42
C ASN A 26 -2.43 -0.05 6.95
N LEU A 27 -2.05 0.18 5.68
CA LEU A 27 -2.11 1.49 5.05
C LEU A 27 -3.14 1.46 3.90
N LEU A 28 -4.01 2.48 3.86
CA LEU A 28 -4.90 2.72 2.73
C LEU A 28 -4.12 3.32 1.57
N VAL A 29 -4.21 2.69 0.40
CA VAL A 29 -3.46 3.07 -0.80
C VAL A 29 -4.33 3.02 -2.04
N GLU A 30 -3.94 3.76 -3.06
CA GLU A 30 -4.43 3.54 -4.42
C GLU A 30 -3.52 2.54 -5.10
N LEU A 31 -4.12 1.47 -5.64
CA LEU A 31 -3.42 0.42 -6.33
C LEU A 31 -3.46 0.68 -7.84
N TYR A 32 -2.30 0.64 -8.47
CA TYR A 32 -2.20 0.79 -9.93
C TYR A 32 -2.14 -0.58 -10.58
N PRO A 33 -3.14 -0.95 -11.42
CA PRO A 33 -3.06 -2.17 -12.21
C PRO A 33 -1.99 -1.94 -13.29
N LEU A 34 -0.83 -2.57 -13.14
CA LEU A 34 0.27 -2.44 -14.10
C LEU A 34 0.59 -3.76 -14.81
N GLY A 35 -0.03 -4.88 -14.42
CA GLY A 35 0.11 -6.18 -15.08
C GLY A 35 -1.12 -6.61 -15.87
N ASP A 36 -0.91 -7.26 -17.02
CA ASP A 36 -1.95 -7.86 -17.87
C ASP A 36 -2.77 -8.98 -17.18
N ASN A 37 -2.30 -9.44 -16.01
CA ASN A 37 -2.88 -10.46 -15.15
C ASN A 37 -3.63 -9.90 -13.92
N GLY A 38 -3.76 -8.58 -13.80
CA GLY A 38 -4.39 -7.93 -12.64
C GLY A 38 -3.49 -7.80 -11.41
N GLU A 39 -2.18 -7.98 -11.55
CA GLU A 39 -1.22 -7.72 -10.48
C GLU A 39 -1.03 -6.21 -10.24
N TYR A 40 -1.02 -5.83 -8.96
CA TYR A 40 -0.73 -4.49 -8.50
C TYR A 40 0.74 -4.43 -8.06
N THR A 41 1.62 -3.98 -8.94
CA THR A 41 3.07 -3.91 -8.67
C THR A 41 3.51 -2.56 -8.11
N SER A 42 2.62 -1.57 -8.08
CA SER A 42 2.86 -0.27 -7.46
C SER A 42 1.61 0.26 -6.77
N PHE A 43 1.84 1.14 -5.80
CA PHE A 43 0.80 1.84 -5.06
C PHE A 43 1.22 3.28 -4.81
N CYS A 44 0.26 4.14 -4.49
CA CYS A 44 0.53 5.44 -3.87
C CYS A 44 -0.36 5.64 -2.65
N LYS A 45 0.00 6.60 -1.81
CA LYS A 45 -0.82 6.99 -0.66
C LYS A 45 -2.14 7.56 -1.16
N ALA A 46 -3.25 6.95 -0.75
CA ALA A 46 -4.56 7.40 -1.14
C ALA A 46 -4.84 8.79 -0.57
N ARG A 47 -5.31 9.71 -1.41
CA ARG A 47 -5.77 11.03 -0.96
C ARG A 47 -7.29 11.13 -1.11
N ILE A 48 -8.00 10.75 -0.06
CA ILE A 48 -9.46 10.86 0.00
C ILE A 48 -9.86 12.33 0.20
N GLN A 49 -10.64 12.88 -0.73
CA GLN A 49 -11.11 14.28 -0.70
C GLN A 49 -12.62 14.39 -0.46
N THR A 50 -13.37 13.29 -0.64
CA THR A 50 -14.82 13.26 -0.53
C THR A 50 -15.33 12.05 0.26
N LEU A 51 -16.58 12.14 0.73
CA LEU A 51 -17.24 11.03 1.41
C LEU A 51 -17.51 9.84 0.46
N GLU A 52 -17.81 10.13 -0.81
CA GLU A 52 -18.02 9.10 -1.83
C GLU A 52 -16.75 8.27 -2.05
N GLU A 53 -15.59 8.92 -2.16
CA GLU A 53 -14.29 8.23 -2.26
C GLU A 53 -14.01 7.36 -1.05
N LEU A 54 -14.36 7.82 0.16
CA LEU A 54 -14.21 7.02 1.38
C LEU A 54 -15.09 5.77 1.35
N GLN A 55 -16.35 5.90 0.93
CA GLN A 55 -17.30 4.78 0.84
C GLN A 55 -16.88 3.77 -0.23
N ASN A 56 -16.38 4.26 -1.36
CA ASN A 56 -15.80 3.41 -2.41
C ASN A 56 -14.57 2.67 -1.89
N ALA A 57 -13.69 3.36 -1.16
CA ALA A 57 -12.52 2.74 -0.56
C ALA A 57 -12.88 1.64 0.43
N GLN A 58 -13.87 1.87 1.30
CA GLN A 58 -14.38 0.85 2.21
C GLN A 58 -14.94 -0.36 1.45
N SER A 59 -15.76 -0.12 0.42
CA SER A 59 -16.36 -1.18 -0.40
C SER A 59 -15.33 -2.03 -1.14
N ASP A 60 -14.28 -1.39 -1.68
CA ASP A 60 -13.16 -2.08 -2.32
C ASP A 60 -12.40 -2.95 -1.31
N ILE A 61 -12.13 -2.43 -0.11
CA ILE A 61 -11.45 -3.18 0.95
C ILE A 61 -12.27 -4.37 1.43
N GLU A 62 -13.58 -4.19 1.65
CA GLU A 62 -14.46 -5.29 2.07
C GLU A 62 -14.55 -6.39 1.00
N ARG A 63 -14.51 -6.00 -0.28
CA ARG A 63 -14.54 -6.94 -1.41
C ARG A 63 -13.22 -7.68 -1.60
N ASP A 64 -12.10 -6.97 -1.53
CA ASP A 64 -10.79 -7.45 -1.99
C ASP A 64 -9.84 -7.86 -0.86
N GLY A 65 -10.08 -7.40 0.36
CA GLY A 65 -9.26 -7.70 1.53
C GLY A 65 -7.91 -6.96 1.57
N THR A 66 -6.99 -7.48 2.39
CA THR A 66 -5.64 -6.91 2.56
C THR A 66 -4.65 -7.55 1.61
N SER A 67 -3.87 -6.72 0.89
CA SER A 67 -2.75 -7.16 0.07
C SER A 67 -1.49 -7.33 0.92
N THR A 68 -0.88 -8.51 0.86
CA THR A 68 0.41 -8.81 1.51
C THR A 68 1.58 -8.79 0.54
N TRP A 69 1.35 -8.70 -0.78
CA TRP A 69 2.42 -8.82 -1.77
C TRP A 69 3.56 -7.82 -1.53
N PHE A 70 3.24 -6.56 -1.22
CA PHE A 70 4.24 -5.53 -0.91
C PHE A 70 5.03 -5.86 0.36
N TYR A 71 4.36 -6.36 1.40
CA TYR A 71 5.01 -6.82 2.62
C TYR A 71 5.99 -7.98 2.33
N ASP A 72 5.56 -8.92 1.49
CA ASP A 72 6.34 -10.10 1.15
C ASP A 72 7.53 -9.75 0.25
N ASN A 73 7.40 -8.74 -0.63
CA ASN A 73 8.37 -8.39 -1.67
C ASN A 73 9.17 -7.10 -1.41
N GLY A 74 8.98 -6.45 -0.27
CA GLY A 74 9.71 -5.25 0.10
C GLY A 74 9.84 -5.08 1.60
N THR A 75 10.37 -3.94 2.00
CA THR A 75 10.57 -3.54 3.39
C THR A 75 9.87 -2.21 3.61
N PHE A 76 8.99 -2.19 4.61
CA PHE A 76 8.41 -0.95 5.10
C PHE A 76 9.24 -0.41 6.25
N THR A 77 9.64 0.86 6.18
CA THR A 77 10.38 1.55 7.23
C THR A 77 9.55 2.71 7.75
N TRP A 78 9.37 2.78 9.08
CA TRP A 78 8.71 3.91 9.72
C TRP A 78 9.68 5.06 9.86
N ASN A 79 9.48 6.12 9.07
CA ASN A 79 10.32 7.30 9.07
C ASN A 79 9.66 8.42 9.84
N VAL A 80 10.31 8.85 10.93
CA VAL A 80 9.85 9.92 11.80
C VAL A 80 10.59 11.21 11.46
N CYS A 81 9.85 12.26 11.16
CA CYS A 81 10.35 13.63 11.05
C CYS A 81 10.86 14.13 12.41
N PRO A 82 12.18 14.37 12.57
CA PRO A 82 12.76 14.70 13.88
C PRO A 82 12.24 16.01 14.47
N HIS A 83 11.77 16.92 13.61
CA HIS A 83 11.39 18.28 13.99
C HIS A 83 9.88 18.53 14.01
N CYS A 84 9.07 17.60 13.52
CA CYS A 84 7.63 17.81 13.35
C CYS A 84 6.74 16.72 13.96
N LEU A 85 7.33 15.70 14.61
CA LEU A 85 6.61 14.58 15.25
C LEU A 85 5.64 13.82 14.32
N ALA A 86 5.71 14.09 13.02
CA ALA A 86 5.01 13.33 11.99
C ALA A 86 5.87 12.12 11.63
N GLY A 87 5.25 10.97 11.43
CA GLY A 87 5.90 9.78 10.89
C GLY A 87 5.12 9.26 9.70
N ASP A 88 5.81 8.59 8.80
CA ASP A 88 5.22 7.98 7.62
C ASP A 88 5.95 6.68 7.26
N TRP A 89 5.27 5.77 6.57
CA TRP A 89 5.86 4.55 6.05
C TRP A 89 6.49 4.82 4.68
N ASP A 90 7.76 4.45 4.55
CA ASP A 90 8.46 4.36 3.27
C ASP A 90 8.62 2.89 2.87
N TYR A 91 8.59 2.63 1.55
CA TYR A 91 8.65 1.29 0.97
C TYR A 91 9.88 1.14 0.08
N GLU A 92 10.67 0.10 0.33
CA GLU A 92 11.81 -0.29 -0.49
C GLU A 92 11.63 -1.73 -1.00
N PRO A 93 11.59 -1.98 -2.32
CA PRO A 93 11.44 -3.34 -2.86
C PRO A 93 12.70 -4.19 -2.59
N LYS A 94 12.53 -5.46 -2.21
CA LYS A 94 13.64 -6.41 -1.94
C LYS A 94 14.44 -6.75 -3.20
N ASN A 95 13.74 -6.84 -4.33
CA ASN A 95 14.34 -7.03 -5.63
C ASN A 95 14.17 -5.74 -6.42
N CYS A 96 15.14 -4.84 -6.29
CA CYS A 96 15.37 -3.87 -7.34
C CYS A 96 15.80 -4.67 -8.57
N TYR A 97 14.85 -5.07 -9.43
CA TYR A 97 15.19 -5.12 -10.84
C TYR A 97 15.56 -3.67 -11.16
N ALA A 98 16.87 -3.40 -11.14
CA ALA A 98 17.41 -2.35 -11.95
C ALA A 98 16.77 -2.58 -13.32
N HIS A 99 15.81 -1.72 -13.68
CA HIS A 99 15.46 -1.56 -15.08
C HIS A 99 16.79 -1.20 -15.71
N GLY A 100 17.42 -2.21 -16.32
CA GLY A 100 18.69 -2.08 -16.97
C GLY A 100 18.58 -0.86 -17.87
N GLU A 101 19.56 0.02 -17.74
CA GLU A 101 19.91 0.96 -18.77
C GLU A 101 19.81 0.19 -20.10
N SER A 102 18.83 0.56 -20.92
CA SER A 102 18.76 0.11 -22.29
C SER A 102 19.84 0.88 -23.05
N ASP A 103 21.07 0.41 -22.92
CA ASP A 103 22.14 0.71 -23.88
C ASP A 103 22.10 -0.37 -24.97
N GLU A 104 21.28 -0.11 -25.99
CA GLU A 104 21.54 -0.53 -27.38
C GLU A 104 21.33 0.66 -28.33
#